data_AF-A0A939KYN7-F1
#
_entry.id   AF-A0A939KYN7-F1
#
_cell.length_a   1.000
_cell.length_b   1.000
_cell.length_c   1.000
_cell.angle_alpha   90.00
_cell.angle_beta   90.00
_cell.angle_gamma   90.00
#
_symmetry.space_group_name_H-M   'P 1'
#
loop_
_entity.id
_entity.type
_entity.pdbx_description
1 polymer ?
#
loop_
_entity_poly.entity_id
_entity_poly.type
_entity_poly.pdbx_seq_one_letter_code
_entity_poly.pdbx_strand_id
1 'polypeptide(L)' 'MPGWVVEYTISATTFLAIFIVVRLRRRTEARSRVDEAFTVFTAVVFGVLIAATAWGHAILQLVGIAADATR' A
#
# COMPACT_ATOMS: atom_id res chain seq x y z
N MET A 1 19.06 5.59 34.52
CA MET A 1 18.19 6.39 33.63
C MET A 1 17.93 5.55 32.38
N PRO A 2 16.85 4.75 32.28
CA PRO A 2 16.61 3.99 31.07
C PRO A 2 15.99 4.93 30.03
N GLY A 3 16.77 5.24 28.99
CA GLY A 3 16.31 5.95 27.81
C GLY A 3 15.38 5.04 27.02
N TRP A 4 14.10 5.39 26.99
CA TRP A 4 13.09 4.75 26.14
C TRP A 4 13.41 5.06 24.68
N VAL A 5 14.32 4.29 24.09
CA VAL A 5 14.36 4.14 22.63
C VAL A 5 13.08 3.42 22.25
N VAL A 6 12.08 4.20 21.83
CA VAL A 6 10.84 3.66 21.27
C VAL A 6 11.19 3.07 19.92
N GLU A 7 11.27 1.75 19.85
CA GLU A 7 11.51 1.01 18.62
C GLU A 7 10.19 0.99 17.82
N TYR A 8 10.07 1.87 16.83
CA TYR A 8 8.87 1.99 16.01
C TYR A 8 8.80 0.83 15.01
N THR A 9 8.25 -0.30 15.43
CA THR A 9 7.91 -1.42 14.53
C THR A 9 6.57 -1.13 13.86
N ILE A 10 6.60 -0.71 12.60
CA ILE A 10 5.37 -0.48 11.82
C ILE A 10 4.96 -1.81 11.16
N SER A 11 3.82 -2.36 11.58
CA SER A 11 3.22 -3.55 10.96
C SER A 11 2.72 -3.22 9.54
N ALA A 12 2.85 -4.13 8.57
CA ALA A 12 2.25 -3.88 7.25
C ALA A 12 0.73 -3.83 7.26
N THR A 13 0.09 -4.37 8.29
CA THR A 13 -1.34 -4.15 8.52
C THR A 13 -1.65 -2.65 8.61
N THR A 14 -0.76 -1.88 9.26
CA THR A 14 -0.85 -0.42 9.35
C THR A 14 -0.67 0.24 7.98
N PHE A 15 0.31 -0.20 7.19
CA PHE A 15 0.50 0.31 5.82
C PHE A 15 -0.70 0.02 4.91
N LEU A 16 -1.24 -1.20 4.97
CA LEU A 16 -2.43 -1.60 4.22
C LEU A 16 -3.66 -0.79 4.64
N ALA A 17 -3.86 -0.59 5.94
CA ALA A 17 -4.93 0.25 6.47
C ALA A 17 -4.80 1.70 5.97
N ILE A 18 -3.60 2.29 6.01
CA ILE A 18 -3.34 3.62 5.47
C ILE A 18 -3.65 3.66 3.97
N PHE A 19 -3.21 2.66 3.20
CA PHE A 19 -3.49 2.56 1.76
C PHE A 19 -5.00 2.52 1.47
N ILE A 20 -5.73 1.64 2.16
CA ILE A 20 -7.19 1.49 2.02
C ILE A 20 -7.89 2.80 2.40
N VAL A 21 -7.49 3.44 3.51
CA VAL A 21 -8.06 4.73 3.94
C VAL A 21 -7.80 5.83 2.92
N VAL A 22 -6.59 5.93 2.38
CA VAL A 22 -6.25 6.90 1.32
C VAL A 22 -7.07 6.66 0.06
N ARG A 23 -7.28 5.38 -0.32
CA ARG A 23 -8.09 5.00 -1.48
C ARG A 23 -9.58 5.30 -1.28
N LEU A 24 -10.15 4.91 -0.14
CA LEU A 24 -11.57 5.09 0.18
C LEU A 24 -11.94 6.56 0.42
N ARG A 25 -11.00 7.37 0.93
CA ARG A 25 -11.21 8.82 1.10
C ARG A 25 -11.41 9.56 -0.22
N ARG A 26 -11.02 8.98 -1.36
CA ARG A 26 -11.36 9.53 -2.67
C ARG A 26 -12.79 9.15 -3.01
N ARG A 27 -13.74 9.92 -2.48
CA ARG A 27 -15.11 9.96 -2.99
C ARG A 27 -15.08 10.16 -4.51
N THR A 28 -15.93 9.46 -5.22
CA THR A 28 -16.22 9.63 -6.65
C THR A 28 -16.85 11.00 -6.89
N GLU A 29 -16.03 12.04 -6.91
CA GLU A 29 -16.40 13.37 -7.40
C GLU A 29 -16.38 13.39 -8.95
N ALA A 30 -17.18 14.26 -9.57
CA ALA A 30 -17.17 14.46 -11.02
C ALA A 30 -15.74 14.78 -11.49
N ARG A 31 -15.16 13.86 -12.27
CA ARG A 31 -13.72 13.66 -12.40
C ARG A 31 -12.97 14.88 -12.95
N SER A 32 -12.24 15.59 -12.09
CA SER A 32 -11.08 16.36 -12.56
C SER A 32 -10.00 15.36 -12.98
N ARG A 33 -9.55 15.41 -14.24
CA ARG A 33 -8.47 14.54 -14.78
C ARG A 33 -7.18 14.63 -13.95
N VAL A 34 -6.95 15.77 -13.30
CA VAL A 34 -5.77 16.00 -12.47
C VAL A 34 -5.81 15.15 -11.19
N ASP A 35 -6.96 15.06 -10.53
CA ASP A 35 -7.10 14.25 -9.31
C ASP A 35 -6.98 12.76 -9.61
N GLU A 36 -7.52 12.32 -10.75
CA GLU A 36 -7.34 10.96 -11.25
C GLU A 36 -5.87 10.63 -11.44
N ALA A 37 -5.15 11.45 -12.23
CA ALA A 37 -3.74 11.26 -12.50
C ALA A 37 -2.91 11.25 -11.21
N PHE A 38 -3.22 12.12 -10.25
CA PHE A 38 -2.52 12.17 -8.97
C PHE A 38 -2.77 10.92 -8.10
N THR A 39 -3.98 10.33 -8.10
CA THR A 39 -4.20 9.02 -7.43
C THR A 39 -3.47 7.89 -8.11
N VAL A 40 -3.50 7.84 -9.44
CA VAL A 40 -2.80 6.79 -10.17
C VAL A 40 -1.31 6.89 -9.93
N PHE A 41 -0.75 8.11 -10.03
CA PHE A 41 0.65 8.39 -9.74
C PHE A 41 1.05 7.97 -8.33
N THR A 42 0.29 8.40 -7.31
CA THR A 42 0.58 8.01 -5.92
C THR A 42 0.45 6.50 -5.71
N ALA A 43 -0.58 5.85 -6.26
CA ALA A 43 -0.73 4.39 -6.16
C ALA A 43 0.45 3.64 -6.81
N VAL A 44 0.93 4.10 -7.98
CA VAL A 44 2.08 3.51 -8.68
C VAL A 44 3.36 3.71 -7.88
N VAL A 45 3.66 4.93 -7.44
CA VAL A 45 4.86 5.23 -6.65
C VAL A 45 4.90 4.39 -5.37
N PHE A 46 3.78 4.33 -4.62
CA PHE A 46 3.70 3.52 -3.43
C PHE A 46 3.79 2.01 -3.74
N GLY A 47 3.17 1.54 -4.81
CA GLY A 47 3.29 0.14 -5.23
C GLY A 47 4.75 -0.25 -5.55
N VAL A 48 5.47 0.60 -6.28
CA VAL A 48 6.89 0.41 -6.62
C VAL A 48 7.76 0.41 -5.36
N LEU A 49 7.53 1.34 -4.43
CA LEU A 49 8.29 1.41 -3.19
C LEU A 49 8.03 0.21 -2.27
N ILE A 50 6.77 -0.22 -2.15
CA ILE A 50 6.38 -1.38 -1.33
C ILE A 50 6.95 -2.67 -1.92
N ALA A 51 7.00 -2.82 -3.24
CA ALA A 51 7.50 -4.02 -3.90
C ALA A 51 8.93 -4.40 -3.47
N ALA A 52 9.80 -3.40 -3.21
CA ALA A 52 11.18 -3.63 -2.75
C ALA A 52 11.29 -3.99 -1.26
N THR A 53 10.17 -4.08 -0.52
CA THR A 53 10.16 -4.43 0.91
C THR A 53 9.85 -5.91 1.11
N ALA A 54 10.22 -6.48 2.26
CA ALA A 54 9.88 -7.86 2.63
C ALA A 54 8.36 -8.12 2.56
N TRP A 55 7.56 -7.12 2.91
CA TRP A 55 6.10 -7.17 2.80
C TRP A 55 5.61 -7.16 1.35
N GLY A 56 6.24 -6.38 0.46
CA GLY A 56 5.93 -6.42 -0.97
C GLY A 56 6.17 -7.81 -1.57
N HIS A 57 7.26 -8.47 -1.18
CA HIS A 57 7.57 -9.83 -1.63
C HIS A 57 6.53 -10.84 -1.12
N ALA A 58 6.11 -10.74 0.14
CA ALA A 58 5.06 -11.59 0.70
C ALA A 58 3.72 -11.44 -0.06
N ILE A 59 3.33 -10.21 -0.41
CA ILE A 59 2.13 -9.95 -1.20
C ILE A 59 2.26 -10.58 -2.60
N LEU A 60 3.40 -10.40 -3.27
CA LEU A 60 3.64 -10.98 -4.60
C LEU A 60 3.58 -12.51 -4.59
N GLN A 61 4.09 -13.16 -3.53
CA GLN A 61 3.99 -14.60 -3.36
C GLN A 61 2.53 -15.05 -3.21
N LEU A 62 1.73 -14.37 -2.39
CA LEU A 62 0.30 -14.68 -2.23
C LEU A 62 -0.48 -14.50 -3.53
N VAL A 63 -0.19 -13.44 -4.30
CA VAL A 63 -0.80 -13.21 -5.60
C VAL A 63 -0.42 -14.31 -6.59
N GLY A 64 0.84 -14.75 -6.59
CA GLY A 64 1.29 -15.87 -7.42
C GLY A 64 0.53 -17.17 -7.11
N ILE A 65 0.34 -17.49 -5.83
CA ILE A 65 -0.43 -18.65 -5.40
C ILE A 65 -1.89 -18.55 -5.86
N ALA A 66 -2.53 -17.40 -5.69
CA ALA A 66 -3.92 -17.20 -6.10
C ALA A 66 -4.09 -17.28 -7.63
N ALA A 67 -3.14 -16.74 -8.39
CA ALA A 67 -3.15 -16.81 -9.84
C ALA A 67 -3.01 -18.25 -10.35
N ASP A 68 -2.11 -19.03 -9.74
CA ASP A 68 -1.92 -20.45 -10.07
C ASP A 68 -3.16 -21.28 -9.71
N ALA A 69 -3.81 -20.98 -8.58
CA ALA A 69 -5.06 -21.64 -8.17
C ALA A 69 -6.26 -21.37 -9.10
N THR A 70 -6.19 -20.35 -9.95
CA THR A 70 -7.25 -19.98 -10.89
C THR A 70 -7.00 -20.52 -12.31
N ARG A 71 -5.85 -21.16 -12.55
CA ARG A 71 -5.46 -21.79 -13.82
C ARG A 71 -5.83 -23.26 -13.85
#